data_AF-F5Z2Y9-F1
#
_entry.id   AF-F5Z2Y9-F1
#
_cell.length_a   1.000
_cell.length_b   1.000
_cell.length_c   1.000
_cell.angle_alpha   90.00
_cell.angle_beta   90.00
_cell.angle_gamma   90.00
#
_symmetry.space_group_name_H-M   'P 1'
#
loop_
_entity.id
_entity.type
_entity.pdbx_description
1 polymer ?
#
loop_
_entity_poly.entity_id
_entity_poly.type
_entity_poly.pdbx_seq_one_letter_code
_entity_poly.pdbx_strand_id
1 'polypeptide(L)' 'MMGFDVAQVQSCLAGFDYPGTAEQLADHARHNGAEPKLVDTLRALKKDSFDGPDAVMSSLTAQNALGG' A
#
# COMPACT_ATOMS: atom_id res chain seq x y z
N MET A 1 -4.05 -15.29 -12.05
CA MET A 1 -4.38 -14.62 -10.78
C MET A 1 -3.32 -13.54 -10.57
N MET A 2 -3.68 -12.26 -10.61
CA MET A 2 -2.74 -11.13 -10.55
C MET A 2 -3.35 -10.01 -9.70
N GLY A 3 -3.51 -10.26 -8.40
CA GLY A 3 -3.85 -9.25 -7.40
C GLY A 3 -2.92 -9.43 -6.21
N PHE A 4 -2.64 -8.34 -5.49
CA PHE A 4 -1.77 -8.41 -4.32
C PHE A 4 -2.47 -9.13 -3.18
N ASP A 5 -1.74 -9.99 -2.49
CA ASP A 5 -2.25 -10.68 -1.31
C ASP A 5 -2.36 -9.68 -0.16
N VAL A 6 -3.55 -9.59 0.43
CA VAL A 6 -3.85 -8.62 1.49
C VAL A 6 -2.89 -8.78 2.65
N ALA A 7 -2.53 -10.02 3.01
CA ALA A 7 -1.61 -10.29 4.11
C ALA A 7 -0.19 -9.78 3.81
N GLN A 8 0.28 -9.90 2.55
CA GLN A 8 1.57 -9.33 2.15
C GLN A 8 1.56 -7.81 2.25
N VAL A 9 0.51 -7.17 1.70
CA VAL A 9 0.39 -5.70 1.76
C VAL A 9 0.37 -5.23 3.21
N GLN A 10 -0.43 -5.86 4.07
CA GLN A 10 -0.46 -5.53 5.49
C GLN A 10 0.89 -5.71 6.16
N SER A 11 1.61 -6.80 5.87
CA SER A 11 2.92 -7.04 6.45
C SER A 11 3.98 -6.04 5.97
N CYS A 12 3.93 -5.62 4.70
CA CYS A 12 4.87 -4.64 4.15
C CYS A 12 4.62 -3.21 4.66
N LEU A 13 3.40 -2.92 5.12
CA LEU A 13 3.01 -1.63 5.68
C LEU A 13 3.00 -1.61 7.21
N ALA A 14 3.10 -2.77 7.84
CA ALA A 14 3.16 -2.91 9.28
C ALA A 14 4.46 -2.28 9.81
N GLY A 15 4.36 -1.50 10.89
CA GLY A 15 5.50 -0.82 11.50
C GLY A 15 5.92 0.48 10.82
N PHE A 16 5.14 0.98 9.85
CA PHE A 16 5.31 2.33 9.34
C PHE A 16 4.84 3.38 10.37
N ASP A 17 5.60 4.45 10.53
CA ASP A 17 5.27 5.57 11.42
C ASP A 17 4.29 6.52 10.71
N TYR A 18 3.00 6.39 11.03
CA TYR A 18 1.93 7.20 10.45
C TYR A 18 1.81 8.56 11.16
N PRO A 19 1.34 9.62 10.46
CA PRO A 19 0.85 9.64 9.08
C PRO A 19 1.96 9.68 8.02
N GLY A 20 1.72 9.08 6.86
CA GLY A 20 2.65 9.09 5.72
C GLY A 20 1.98 9.30 4.37
N THR A 21 2.75 9.77 3.39
CA THR A 21 2.28 10.01 2.02
C THR A 21 2.31 8.74 1.18
N ALA A 22 1.58 8.74 0.07
CA ALA A 22 1.58 7.64 -0.92
C ALA A 22 3.00 7.24 -1.37
N GLU A 23 3.89 8.21 -1.55
CA GLU A 23 5.29 7.93 -1.90
C GLU A 23 6.07 7.28 -0.78
N GLN A 24 5.92 7.75 0.47
CA GLN A 24 6.61 7.16 1.62
C GLN A 24 6.14 5.72 1.87
N LEU A 25 4.84 5.48 1.73
CA LEU A 25 4.26 4.14 1.84
C LEU A 25 4.74 3.21 0.73
N ALA A 26 4.82 3.71 -0.50
CA ALA A 26 5.33 2.94 -1.62
C ALA A 26 6.81 2.58 -1.43
N ASP A 27 7.63 3.53 -0.96
CA ASP A 27 9.04 3.29 -0.68
C ASP A 27 9.24 2.31 0.49
N HIS A 28 8.48 2.50 1.58
CA HIS A 28 8.51 1.59 2.73
C HIS A 28 8.07 0.17 2.35
N ALA A 29 6.97 0.05 1.59
CA ALA A 29 6.50 -1.22 1.08
C ALA A 29 7.58 -1.88 0.21
N ARG A 30 8.20 -1.13 -0.71
CA ARG A 30 9.30 -1.60 -1.56
C ARG A 30 10.46 -2.13 -0.72
N HIS A 31 10.83 -1.43 0.34
CA HIS A 31 11.90 -1.82 1.25
C HIS A 31 11.57 -3.13 2.00
N ASN A 32 10.29 -3.35 2.30
CA ASN A 32 9.76 -4.58 2.90
C ASN A 32 9.53 -5.72 1.88
N GLY A 33 9.95 -5.56 0.63
CA GLY A 33 9.83 -6.60 -0.40
C GLY A 33 8.53 -6.58 -1.20
N ALA A 34 7.79 -5.47 -1.18
CA ALA A 34 6.65 -5.29 -2.06
C ALA A 34 7.04 -5.36 -3.53
N GLU A 35 6.16 -5.94 -4.34
CA GLU A 35 6.34 -5.96 -5.78
C GLU A 35 6.30 -4.54 -6.39
N PRO A 36 7.05 -4.29 -7.48
CA PRO A 36 7.07 -2.98 -8.15
C PRO A 36 5.67 -2.49 -8.53
N LYS A 37 4.78 -3.42 -8.89
CA LYS A 37 3.39 -3.10 -9.25
C LYS A 37 2.58 -2.60 -8.04
N LEU A 38 2.84 -3.11 -6.83
CA LEU A 38 2.19 -2.62 -5.60
C LEU A 38 2.68 -1.21 -5.29
N VAL A 39 3.99 -1.00 -5.38
CA VAL A 39 4.64 0.30 -5.19
C VAL A 39 4.08 1.34 -6.16
N ASP A 40 3.96 1.00 -7.45
CA ASP A 40 3.39 1.89 -8.46
C ASP A 40 1.91 2.21 -8.16
N THR A 41 1.13 1.19 -7.78
CA THR A 41 -0.28 1.37 -7.39
C THR A 41 -0.42 2.28 -6.16
N LEU A 42 0.46 2.12 -5.17
CA LEU A 42 0.53 2.98 -3.99
C LEU A 42 0.90 4.41 -4.38
N ARG A 43 1.91 4.63 -5.23
CA ARG A 43 2.27 5.98 -5.72
C ARG A 43 1.17 6.62 -6.55
N ALA A 44 0.37 5.82 -7.25
CA ALA A 44 -0.76 6.29 -8.03
C ALA A 44 -1.95 6.73 -7.17
N LEU A 45 -1.96 6.42 -5.87
CA LEU A 45 -3.01 6.88 -4.95
C LEU A 45 -2.97 8.40 -4.81
N LYS A 46 -4.01 9.07 -5.31
CA LYS A 46 -4.25 10.50 -5.07
C LYS A 46 -4.81 10.73 -3.67
N LYS A 47 -3.98 10.50 -2.66
CA LYS A 47 -4.31 10.77 -1.25
C LYS A 47 -3.16 11.55 -0.63
N ASP A 48 -3.48 12.67 0.02
CA ASP A 48 -2.47 13.54 0.63
C ASP A 48 -1.65 12.81 1.70
N SER A 49 -2.32 12.01 2.52
CA SER A 49 -1.69 11.23 3.58
C SER A 49 -2.61 10.09 4.02
N PHE A 50 -1.99 9.08 4.62
CA PHE A 50 -2.67 7.94 5.23
C PHE A 50 -2.38 7.97 6.72
N ASP A 51 -3.42 7.74 7.52
CA ASP A 51 -3.34 7.72 8.98
C ASP A 51 -3.06 6.33 9.54
N GLY A 52 -3.05 5.31 8.70
CA GLY A 52 -2.82 3.93 9.10
C GLY A 52 -2.93 2.93 7.95
N PRO A 53 -2.60 1.66 8.21
CA PRO A 53 -2.68 0.59 7.21
C PRO A 53 -4.11 0.38 6.70
N ASP A 54 -5.13 0.60 7.54
CA ASP A 54 -6.55 0.55 7.16
C ASP A 54 -6.92 1.56 6.07
N ALA A 55 -6.38 2.78 6.14
CA ALA A 55 -6.63 3.81 5.14
C ALA A 55 -6.03 3.44 3.78
N VAL A 56 -4.87 2.79 3.79
CA VAL A 56 -4.19 2.29 2.58
C VAL A 56 -4.98 1.16 1.97
N MET A 57 -5.39 0.18 2.79
CA MET A 57 -6.21 -0.96 2.40
C MET A 57 -7.53 -0.53 1.76
N SER A 58 -8.22 0.43 2.39
CA SER A 58 -9.46 1.00 1.84
C SER A 58 -9.23 1.62 0.47
N SER A 59 -8.13 2.34 0.29
CA SER A 59 -7.81 3.00 -0.97
C SER A 59 -7.37 2.01 -2.06
N LEU A 60 -6.62 0.96 -1.71
CA LEU A 60 -6.25 -0.12 -2.63
C LEU A 60 -7.47 -0.96 -3.04
N THR A 61 -8.39 -1.23 -2.11
CA THR A 61 -9.68 -1.87 -2.40
C THR A 61 -10.50 -1.02 -3.37
N ALA A 62 -10.58 0.30 -3.12
CA ALA A 62 -11.29 1.23 -4.01
C ALA A 62 -10.70 1.26 -5.43
N GLN A 63 -9.39 1.05 -5.57
CA GLN A 63 -8.73 0.92 -6.88
C GLN A 63 -8.78 -0.50 -7.47
N ASN A 64 -9.48 -1.45 -6.83
CA ASN A 64 -9.54 -2.86 -7.23
C ASN A 64 -8.13 -3.49 -7.40
N ALA A 65 -7.18 -3.06 -6.57
CA ALA A 65 -5.80 -3.51 -6.64
C ALA A 65 -5.54 -4.79 -5.81
N LEU A 66 -6.37 -5.04 -4.79
CA LEU A 66 -6.30 -6.24 -3.96
C LEU A 66 -7.06 -7.37 -4.64
N GLY A 67 -6.38 -8.51 -4.86
CA GLY A 67 -7.03 -9.73 -5.32
C GLY A 67 -7.52 -10.50 -4.10
N GLY A 68 -8.81 -10.80 -4.06
CA GLY A 68 -9.43 -11.59 -2.98
C GLY A 68 -9.00 -13.04 -2.96
#